data_AF-Q4T1P7-F1
#
_entry.id   AF-Q4T1P7-F1
#
_cell.length_a   1.000
_cell.length_b   1.000
_cell.length_c   1.000
_cell.angle_alpha   90.00
_cell.angle_beta   90.00
_cell.angle_gamma   90.00
#
_symmetry.space_group_name_H-M   'P 1'
#
loop_
_entity.id
_entity.type
_entity.pdbx_description
1 polymer ?
#
loop_
_entity_poly.entity_id
_entity_poly.type
_entity_poly.pdbx_seq_one_letter_code
_entity_poly.pdbx_strand_id
1 'polypeptide(L)'
;MAALAELGGDGPDGDAAPQPPCPDPTVSVSPSHGRRRKLVLHVDLNNTILISDAVTAQGTVAALENFLSSVTWGRMSREGPGTSWLSQSSREQLSRASVLLLQGDGELAVRGEDGRLYHWILPSFFQLLRDLAQERREFAVVFRTFGSDLPRVLRALSRALKEGAHPLFPDLSDLGFLKVNAAVGRIRCSRGGVVLTRDGERVSTRDGERGLYRYLSALQGLGGFQDHFEWWASNTFSIRGGKPLWVDPFDQSVQHIFIDDNIRQDDEDTIVHPKVASSRVDEDTPPSGCLGNFSLRLSPSFLSGKHLICLFSFGPSSSLCVFKVFLDPGGTETRTACTSELYDLTLVQTDLLQALSDRSYFTRRVHICLENYQRNVQPEDA
;
A
#
# COMPACT_ATOMS: atom_id res chain seq x y z
N MET A 1 -14.80 -52.62 70.22
CA MET A 1 -14.64 -51.15 70.24
C MET A 1 -15.11 -50.64 68.88
N ALA A 2 -16.40 -50.74 68.53
CA ALA A 2 -17.49 -49.77 68.81
C ALA A 2 -17.10 -48.35 68.35
N ALA A 3 -17.76 -47.67 67.42
CA ALA A 3 -19.21 -47.54 67.14
C ALA A 3 -19.48 -47.27 65.63
N LEU A 4 -20.49 -47.93 64.99
CA LEU A 4 -21.85 -47.46 64.60
C LEU A 4 -21.85 -46.25 63.62
N ALA A 5 -22.21 -46.33 62.33
CA ALA A 5 -23.40 -46.83 61.59
C ALA A 5 -24.58 -45.83 61.51
N GLU A 6 -25.13 -45.69 60.29
CA GLU A 6 -26.49 -45.28 59.78
C GLU A 6 -26.26 -44.58 58.40
N LEU A 7 -26.48 -45.17 57.21
CA LEU A 7 -27.73 -45.57 56.48
C LEU A 7 -28.78 -44.45 56.48
N GLY A 8 -29.38 -43.98 55.38
CA GLY A 8 -29.39 -44.34 53.96
C GLY A 8 -30.27 -43.34 53.19
N GLY A 9 -30.29 -43.43 51.87
CA GLY A 9 -31.12 -42.59 51.00
C GLY A 9 -31.03 -43.07 49.55
N ASP A 10 -31.94 -43.96 49.20
CA ASP A 10 -32.13 -44.59 47.90
C ASP A 10 -33.11 -43.74 47.06
N GLY A 11 -32.87 -43.56 45.76
CA GLY A 11 -33.80 -42.85 44.88
C GLY A 11 -33.24 -42.57 43.48
N PRO A 12 -33.94 -42.98 42.39
CA PRO A 12 -33.38 -43.19 41.05
C PRO A 12 -33.43 -41.92 40.19
N ASP A 13 -32.62 -41.88 39.13
CA ASP A 13 -32.90 -41.26 37.82
C ASP A 13 -31.61 -40.74 37.15
N GLY A 14 -31.48 -40.99 35.85
CA GLY A 14 -30.50 -40.29 35.01
C GLY A 14 -30.03 -41.09 33.82
N ASP A 15 -30.87 -41.15 32.78
CA ASP A 15 -30.56 -41.61 31.43
C ASP A 15 -29.13 -41.28 31.00
N ALA A 16 -28.38 -42.34 30.62
CA ALA A 16 -27.13 -42.19 29.92
C ALA A 16 -27.41 -41.63 28.51
N ALA A 17 -27.13 -40.35 28.32
CA ALA A 17 -27.16 -39.72 27.01
C ALA A 17 -26.24 -40.46 26.03
N PRO A 18 -26.68 -40.73 24.79
CA PRO A 18 -25.87 -41.45 23.81
C PRO A 18 -24.65 -40.60 23.43
N GLN A 19 -23.47 -41.21 23.48
CA GLN A 19 -22.24 -40.61 22.98
C GLN A 19 -22.39 -40.28 21.48
N PRO A 20 -21.90 -39.11 21.01
CA PRO A 20 -21.96 -38.76 19.60
C PRO A 20 -21.09 -39.74 18.78
N PRO A 21 -21.54 -40.15 17.58
CA PRO A 21 -20.78 -41.07 16.75
C PRO A 21 -19.46 -40.44 16.31
N CYS A 22 -18.39 -41.24 16.32
CA CYS A 22 -17.11 -40.90 15.70
C CYS A 22 -17.34 -40.50 14.23
N PRO A 23 -16.71 -39.42 13.74
CA PRO A 23 -16.88 -39.01 12.34
C PRO A 23 -16.22 -40.01 11.39
N ASP A 24 -17.00 -40.41 10.39
CA ASP A 24 -16.67 -41.27 9.26
C ASP A 24 -15.48 -40.71 8.45
N PRO A 25 -14.45 -41.49 8.07
CA PRO A 25 -13.22 -40.96 7.44
C PRO A 25 -13.39 -40.63 5.94
N THR A 26 -14.62 -40.56 5.43
CA THR A 26 -14.92 -40.19 4.04
C THR A 26 -15.76 -38.93 3.96
N VAL A 27 -15.29 -37.86 4.59
CA VAL A 27 -15.69 -36.50 4.19
C VAL A 27 -14.79 -36.10 3.03
N SER A 28 -15.38 -35.97 1.85
CA SER A 28 -14.74 -35.40 0.67
C SER A 28 -14.08 -34.07 1.05
N VAL A 29 -12.75 -34.06 1.05
CA VAL A 29 -11.93 -32.86 1.17
C VAL A 29 -12.22 -32.01 -0.06
N SER A 30 -13.08 -31.01 0.10
CA SER A 30 -13.17 -29.89 -0.84
C SER A 30 -11.76 -29.36 -1.05
N PRO A 31 -11.33 -29.05 -2.28
CA PRO A 31 -10.01 -28.49 -2.52
C PRO A 31 -9.87 -27.26 -1.63
N SER A 32 -8.83 -27.23 -0.80
CA SER A 32 -8.49 -26.08 0.03
C SER A 32 -8.42 -24.88 -0.90
N HIS A 33 -9.42 -23.99 -0.82
CA HIS A 33 -9.30 -22.68 -1.43
C HIS A 33 -8.16 -22.01 -0.67
N GLY A 34 -6.95 -22.05 -1.25
CA GLY A 34 -5.74 -21.57 -0.61
C GLY A 34 -5.99 -20.21 0.02
N ARG A 35 -5.72 -20.10 1.33
CA ARG A 35 -6.02 -18.89 2.10
C ARG A 35 -5.34 -17.70 1.42
N ARG A 36 -6.13 -16.71 0.97
CA ARG A 36 -5.59 -15.50 0.32
C ARG A 36 -4.62 -14.80 1.27
N ARG A 37 -3.46 -14.36 0.77
CA ARG A 37 -2.49 -13.54 1.52
C ARG A 37 -3.18 -12.31 2.11
N LYS A 38 -2.95 -12.02 3.39
CA LYS A 38 -3.28 -10.73 4.00
C LYS A 38 -2.57 -9.60 3.24
N LEU A 39 -3.22 -8.45 3.10
CA LEU A 39 -2.58 -7.26 2.55
C LEU A 39 -2.12 -6.30 3.64
N VAL A 40 -0.92 -5.75 3.48
CA VAL A 40 -0.46 -4.59 4.27
C VAL A 40 -0.16 -3.46 3.30
N LEU A 41 -1.04 -2.47 3.25
CA LEU A 41 -0.92 -1.33 2.37
C LEU A 41 -0.19 -0.20 3.11
N HIS A 42 1.03 0.10 2.68
CA HIS A 42 1.77 1.28 3.09
C HIS A 42 1.36 2.42 2.17
N VAL A 43 0.75 3.48 2.72
CA VAL A 43 0.16 4.54 1.90
C VAL A 43 0.76 5.86 2.32
N ASP A 44 1.45 6.53 1.40
CA ASP A 44 1.86 7.90 1.63
C ASP A 44 0.65 8.85 1.69
N LEU A 45 0.82 9.97 2.38
CA LEU A 45 -0.24 10.96 2.55
C LEU A 45 -0.23 12.04 1.47
N ASN A 46 0.78 12.91 1.48
CA ASN A 46 0.77 14.17 0.74
C ASN A 46 0.98 13.90 -0.74
N ASN A 47 0.18 14.52 -1.61
CA ASN A 47 0.16 14.26 -3.07
C ASN A 47 -0.18 12.82 -3.49
N THR A 48 -0.41 11.91 -2.53
CA THR A 48 -0.82 10.53 -2.78
C THR A 48 -2.32 10.35 -2.50
N ILE A 49 -2.76 10.54 -1.25
CA ILE A 49 -4.19 10.53 -0.89
C ILE A 49 -4.72 11.87 -0.37
N LEU A 50 -3.82 12.85 -0.20
CA LEU A 50 -4.13 14.23 0.19
C LEU A 50 -3.71 15.18 -0.93
N ILE A 51 -4.48 16.24 -1.15
CA ILE A 51 -4.19 17.26 -2.17
C ILE A 51 -3.33 18.41 -1.60
N SER A 52 -3.35 18.61 -0.28
CA SER A 52 -2.55 19.64 0.38
C SER A 52 -1.33 19.04 1.07
N ASP A 53 -0.20 19.73 0.96
CA ASP A 53 1.02 19.39 1.66
C ASP A 53 1.28 20.39 2.80
N ALA A 54 1.37 19.88 4.03
CA ALA A 54 1.68 20.69 5.21
C ALA A 54 3.11 21.26 5.17
N VAL A 55 4.02 20.69 4.37
CA VAL A 55 5.43 21.11 4.29
C VAL A 55 5.61 22.34 3.41
N THR A 56 4.91 22.41 2.27
CA THR A 56 4.98 23.57 1.35
C THR A 56 4.15 24.77 1.81
N ALA A 57 3.32 24.62 2.85
CA ALA A 57 2.39 25.63 3.36
C ALA A 57 1.46 26.23 2.28
N GLN A 58 1.28 25.53 1.16
CA GLN A 58 0.36 25.92 0.08
C GLN A 58 -1.08 25.59 0.49
N GLY A 59 -2.02 26.49 0.21
CA GLY A 59 -3.44 26.18 0.38
C GLY A 59 -3.94 25.20 -0.69
N THR A 60 -5.13 24.65 -0.52
CA THR A 60 -5.63 23.51 -1.32
C THR A 60 -5.80 23.84 -2.81
N VAL A 61 -6.28 25.04 -3.13
CA VAL A 61 -6.44 25.47 -4.52
C VAL A 61 -5.06 25.67 -5.14
N ALA A 62 -4.15 26.35 -4.44
CA ALA A 62 -2.79 26.53 -4.92
C ALA A 62 -2.05 25.20 -5.11
N ALA A 63 -2.20 24.24 -4.19
CA ALA A 63 -1.60 22.92 -4.30
C ALA A 63 -2.18 22.12 -5.48
N LEU A 64 -3.50 22.18 -5.68
CA LEU A 64 -4.16 21.56 -6.84
C LEU A 64 -3.70 22.22 -8.14
N GLU A 65 -3.64 23.55 -8.22
CA GLU A 65 -3.18 24.28 -9.41
C GLU A 65 -1.71 23.99 -9.72
N ASN A 66 -0.85 23.99 -8.70
CA ASN A 66 0.56 23.65 -8.82
C ASN A 66 0.72 22.20 -9.33
N PHE A 67 -0.02 21.25 -8.76
CA PHE A 67 -0.03 19.87 -9.25
C PHE A 67 -0.55 19.79 -10.70
N LEU A 68 -1.69 20.40 -11.00
CA LEU A 68 -2.25 20.41 -12.36
C LEU A 68 -1.26 21.02 -13.36
N SER A 69 -0.49 22.03 -12.95
CA SER A 69 0.55 22.62 -13.81
C SER A 69 1.69 21.64 -14.14
N SER A 70 2.03 20.71 -13.24
CA SER A 70 3.10 19.72 -13.47
C SER A 70 2.64 18.53 -14.33
N VAL A 71 1.33 18.29 -14.41
CA VAL A 71 0.75 17.20 -15.22
C VAL A 71 0.05 17.67 -16.49
N THR A 72 -0.08 18.98 -16.71
CA THR A 72 -0.70 19.54 -17.92
C THR A 72 0.37 19.87 -18.95
N TRP A 73 0.48 18.99 -19.96
CA TRP A 73 1.39 19.17 -21.08
C TRP A 73 0.61 19.43 -22.36
N GLY A 74 1.18 20.23 -23.25
CA GLY A 74 0.54 20.57 -24.52
C GLY A 74 1.47 20.48 -25.71
N ARG A 75 0.90 20.37 -26.91
CA ARG A 75 1.64 20.49 -28.16
C ARG A 75 1.44 21.88 -28.74
N MET A 76 2.55 22.50 -29.13
CA MET A 76 2.53 23.78 -29.82
C MET A 76 2.04 23.54 -31.26
N SER A 77 0.85 24.04 -31.59
CA SER A 77 0.32 24.04 -32.96
C SER A 77 0.84 25.25 -33.71
N ARG A 78 1.26 25.00 -34.96
CA ARG A 78 1.66 26.04 -35.94
C ARG A 78 0.63 26.20 -37.06
N GLU A 79 -0.54 25.60 -36.92
CA GLU A 79 -1.63 25.73 -37.89
C GLU A 79 -2.38 27.04 -37.63
N GLY A 80 -1.97 28.11 -38.33
CA GLY A 80 -2.63 29.43 -38.30
C GLY A 80 -1.67 30.59 -37.96
N PRO A 81 -2.15 31.85 -38.07
CA PRO A 81 -1.36 33.03 -37.72
C PRO A 81 -1.32 33.19 -36.20
N GLY A 82 -0.55 32.33 -35.54
CA GLY A 82 -0.37 32.34 -34.09
C GLY A 82 0.12 30.99 -33.58
N THR A 83 1.07 31.03 -32.65
CA THR A 83 1.42 29.86 -31.85
C THR A 83 0.28 29.63 -30.86
N SER A 84 -0.33 28.44 -30.86
CA SER A 84 -1.30 28.03 -29.83
C SER A 84 -0.85 26.75 -29.13
N TRP A 85 -1.02 26.68 -27.82
CA TRP A 85 -0.78 25.46 -27.04
C TRP A 85 -2.06 24.61 -27.02
N LEU A 86 -1.98 23.38 -27.54
CA LEU A 86 -3.04 22.39 -27.45
C LEU A 86 -2.81 21.51 -26.23
N SER A 87 -3.64 21.61 -25.19
CA SER A 87 -3.60 20.71 -24.02
C SER A 87 -3.82 19.25 -24.46
N GLN A 88 -2.94 18.34 -24.03
CA GLN A 88 -3.14 16.90 -24.22
C GLN A 88 -4.00 16.29 -23.11
N SER A 89 -4.10 16.95 -21.96
CA SER A 89 -5.01 16.58 -20.88
C SER A 89 -6.44 16.95 -21.27
N SER A 90 -7.36 15.99 -21.16
CA SER A 90 -8.76 16.21 -21.53
C SER A 90 -9.40 17.23 -20.58
N ARG A 91 -10.11 18.21 -21.13
CA ARG A 91 -10.87 19.24 -20.38
C ARG A 91 -11.87 18.63 -19.36
N GLU A 92 -12.28 17.39 -19.59
CA GLU A 92 -13.16 16.58 -18.74
C GLU A 92 -12.48 16.09 -17.45
N GLN A 93 -11.16 15.87 -17.44
CA GLN A 93 -10.44 15.53 -16.20
C GLN A 93 -10.38 16.74 -15.24
N LEU A 94 -10.27 17.95 -15.80
CA LEU A 94 -10.22 19.19 -15.05
C LEU A 94 -11.60 19.64 -14.53
N SER A 95 -12.68 19.41 -15.29
CA SER A 95 -14.04 19.72 -14.84
C SER A 95 -14.49 18.86 -13.65
N ARG A 96 -13.82 17.72 -13.41
CA ARG A 96 -14.10 16.80 -12.30
C ARG A 96 -13.43 17.17 -10.99
N ALA A 97 -12.67 18.27 -10.93
CA ALA A 97 -12.27 18.87 -9.64
C ALA A 97 -13.51 19.28 -8.80
N SER A 98 -14.69 19.43 -9.41
CA SER A 98 -15.96 19.57 -8.68
C SER A 98 -16.31 18.35 -7.81
N VAL A 99 -15.75 17.17 -8.08
CA VAL A 99 -15.90 15.95 -7.25
C VAL A 99 -15.21 16.12 -5.89
N LEU A 100 -14.37 17.14 -5.73
CA LEU A 100 -13.78 17.47 -4.46
C LEU A 100 -14.71 18.28 -3.56
N LEU A 101 -15.84 18.79 -4.05
CA LEU A 101 -16.66 19.70 -3.25
C LEU A 101 -17.48 18.97 -2.17
N LEU A 102 -17.30 19.39 -0.92
CA LEU A 102 -17.90 18.79 0.27
C LEU A 102 -18.90 19.75 0.94
N GLN A 103 -19.86 19.20 1.69
CA GLN A 103 -20.69 19.97 2.62
C GLN A 103 -20.19 19.77 4.07
N GLY A 104 -19.84 20.87 4.74
CA GLY A 104 -20.01 21.07 6.19
C GLY A 104 -19.01 20.46 7.19
N ASP A 105 -18.19 19.46 6.86
CA ASP A 105 -17.35 18.78 7.86
C ASP A 105 -15.89 19.26 7.88
N GLY A 106 -15.46 19.89 8.98
CA GLY A 106 -14.11 20.46 9.12
C GLY A 106 -12.96 19.45 9.28
N GLU A 107 -13.21 18.18 9.62
CA GLU A 107 -12.17 17.16 9.71
C GLU A 107 -12.01 16.40 8.38
N LEU A 108 -13.12 16.20 7.65
CA LEU A 108 -13.13 15.52 6.35
C LEU A 108 -12.91 16.47 5.16
N ALA A 109 -13.08 17.77 5.38
CA ALA A 109 -12.87 18.79 4.36
C ALA A 109 -11.74 19.76 4.71
N VAL A 110 -11.22 20.41 3.68
CA VAL A 110 -10.34 21.57 3.75
C VAL A 110 -10.99 22.74 3.02
N ARG A 111 -10.90 23.94 3.58
CA ARG A 111 -11.39 25.14 2.89
C ARG A 111 -10.31 25.66 1.95
N GLY A 112 -10.62 25.68 0.66
CA GLY A 112 -9.79 26.30 -0.36
C GLY A 112 -9.84 27.82 -0.30
N GLU A 113 -8.87 28.44 -0.95
CA GLU A 113 -8.71 29.88 -1.06
C GLU A 113 -9.89 30.55 -1.79
N ASP A 114 -10.58 29.80 -2.65
CA ASP A 114 -11.82 30.20 -3.32
C ASP A 114 -13.06 30.16 -2.41
N GLY A 115 -12.87 29.84 -1.13
CA GLY A 115 -13.91 29.74 -0.11
C GLY A 115 -14.72 28.44 -0.16
N ARG A 116 -14.47 27.55 -1.12
CA ARG A 116 -15.16 26.26 -1.24
C ARG A 116 -14.52 25.21 -0.33
N LEU A 117 -15.27 24.16 -0.02
CA LEU A 117 -14.79 23.04 0.78
C LEU A 117 -14.40 21.89 -0.14
N TYR A 118 -13.20 21.36 0.05
CA TYR A 118 -12.63 20.25 -0.70
C TYR A 118 -12.49 19.01 0.18
N HIS A 119 -12.65 17.81 -0.38
CA HIS A 119 -12.27 16.56 0.27
C HIS A 119 -10.80 16.61 0.69
N TRP A 120 -10.54 16.43 1.98
CA TRP A 120 -9.18 16.37 2.50
C TRP A 120 -8.50 15.08 2.03
N ILE A 121 -9.15 13.93 2.28
CA ILE A 121 -8.72 12.61 1.80
C ILE A 121 -9.48 12.29 0.51
N LEU A 122 -8.78 11.82 -0.51
CA LEU A 122 -9.38 11.49 -1.80
C LEU A 122 -10.52 10.47 -1.68
N PRO A 123 -11.67 10.69 -2.34
CA PRO A 123 -12.77 9.72 -2.40
C PRO A 123 -12.35 8.33 -2.91
N SER A 124 -11.37 8.25 -3.81
CA SER A 124 -10.86 6.97 -4.33
C SER A 124 -10.18 6.11 -3.27
N PHE A 125 -9.64 6.71 -2.20
CA PHE A 125 -9.07 5.95 -1.09
C PHE A 125 -10.17 5.30 -0.22
N PHE A 126 -11.27 6.02 0.04
CA PHE A 126 -12.42 5.43 0.74
C PHE A 126 -13.08 4.31 -0.06
N GLN A 127 -13.14 4.48 -1.39
CA GLN A 127 -13.61 3.42 -2.29
C GLN A 127 -12.73 2.16 -2.20
N LEU A 128 -11.41 2.29 -2.10
CA LEU A 128 -10.51 1.15 -1.88
C LEU A 128 -10.86 0.39 -0.59
N LEU A 129 -11.07 1.10 0.53
CA LEU A 129 -11.43 0.45 1.80
C LEU A 129 -12.73 -0.35 1.66
N ARG A 130 -13.71 0.22 0.97
CA ARG A 130 -14.99 -0.43 0.68
C ARG A 130 -14.83 -1.68 -0.20
N ASP A 131 -14.07 -1.57 -1.29
CA ASP A 131 -13.86 -2.67 -2.23
C ASP A 131 -13.15 -3.85 -1.55
N LEU A 132 -12.07 -3.60 -0.81
CA LEU A 132 -11.34 -4.64 -0.08
C LEU A 132 -12.20 -5.33 0.98
N ALA A 133 -13.05 -4.58 1.67
CA ALA A 133 -13.99 -5.14 2.64
C ALA A 133 -15.08 -6.00 1.97
N GLN A 134 -15.64 -5.54 0.85
CA GLN A 134 -16.63 -6.30 0.06
C GLN A 134 -16.04 -7.58 -0.52
N GLU A 135 -14.77 -7.55 -0.92
CA GLU A 135 -13.99 -8.71 -1.35
C GLU A 135 -13.65 -9.69 -0.21
N ARG A 136 -14.03 -9.35 1.03
CA ARG A 136 -13.69 -10.09 2.26
C ARG A 136 -12.18 -10.36 2.37
N ARG A 137 -11.37 -9.41 1.93
CA ARG A 137 -9.92 -9.49 2.00
C ARG A 137 -9.46 -9.13 3.41
N GLU A 138 -8.57 -9.91 3.99
CA GLU A 138 -7.87 -9.48 5.20
C GLU A 138 -6.83 -8.42 4.82
N PHE A 139 -6.92 -7.23 5.41
CA PHE A 139 -5.94 -6.16 5.16
C PHE A 139 -5.68 -5.27 6.37
N ALA A 140 -4.55 -4.56 6.32
CA ALA A 140 -4.23 -3.43 7.17
C ALA A 140 -3.70 -2.26 6.34
N VAL A 141 -3.94 -1.04 6.79
CA VAL A 141 -3.38 0.17 6.19
C VAL A 141 -2.42 0.83 7.17
N VAL A 142 -1.21 1.09 6.68
CA VAL A 142 -0.13 1.75 7.38
C VAL A 142 0.13 3.07 6.66
N PHE A 143 -0.40 4.16 7.20
CA PHE A 143 -0.11 5.49 6.69
C PHE A 143 1.35 5.85 6.97
N ARG A 144 2.04 6.34 5.96
CA ARG A 144 3.45 6.75 6.00
C ARG A 144 3.51 8.23 5.66
N THR A 145 4.32 9.01 6.37
CA THR A 145 4.54 10.42 6.03
C THR A 145 5.78 10.92 6.71
N PHE A 146 6.50 11.84 6.08
CA PHE A 146 7.54 12.63 6.74
C PHE A 146 6.96 13.79 7.57
N GLY A 147 5.73 14.22 7.26
CA GLY A 147 5.08 15.39 7.85
C GLY A 147 4.34 15.11 9.16
N SER A 148 3.37 15.96 9.48
CA SER A 148 2.61 15.96 10.74
C SER A 148 1.12 15.65 10.57
N ASP A 149 0.68 15.23 9.37
CA ASP A 149 -0.74 15.11 9.01
C ASP A 149 -1.46 13.89 9.63
N LEU A 150 -0.70 12.91 10.15
CA LEU A 150 -1.23 11.64 10.68
C LEU A 150 -2.36 11.80 11.71
N PRO A 151 -2.27 12.64 12.75
CA PRO A 151 -3.34 12.78 13.73
C PRO A 151 -4.67 13.21 13.11
N ARG A 152 -4.64 14.10 12.10
CA ARG A 152 -5.86 14.55 11.41
C ARG A 152 -6.42 13.46 10.51
N VAL A 153 -5.57 12.79 9.73
CA VAL A 153 -5.98 11.67 8.86
C VAL A 153 -6.65 10.56 9.68
N LEU A 154 -6.05 10.15 10.80
CA LEU A 154 -6.59 9.10 11.66
C LEU A 154 -7.93 9.51 12.31
N ARG A 155 -8.10 10.78 12.72
CA ARG A 155 -9.39 11.28 13.22
C ARG A 155 -10.46 11.27 12.13
N ALA A 156 -10.14 11.80 10.94
CA ALA A 156 -11.04 11.83 9.80
C ALA A 156 -11.52 10.43 9.42
N LEU A 157 -10.61 9.45 9.35
CA LEU A 157 -10.94 8.06 9.08
C LEU A 157 -11.76 7.42 10.20
N SER A 158 -11.45 7.69 11.47
CA SER A 158 -12.24 7.19 12.59
C SER A 158 -13.68 7.69 12.53
N ARG A 159 -13.91 8.96 12.15
CA ARG A 159 -15.26 9.51 11.99
C ARG A 159 -15.98 8.90 10.79
N ALA A 160 -15.30 8.79 9.64
CA ALA A 160 -15.88 8.15 8.46
C ALA A 160 -16.31 6.70 8.73
N LEU A 161 -15.47 5.91 9.40
CA LEU A 161 -15.70 4.48 9.65
C LEU A 161 -16.64 4.18 10.83
N LYS A 162 -16.75 5.08 11.82
CA LYS A 162 -17.64 4.86 12.99
C LYS A 162 -18.96 5.58 12.88
N GLU A 163 -18.96 6.79 12.34
CA GLU A 163 -20.13 7.68 12.32
C GLU A 163 -20.81 7.70 10.94
N GLY A 164 -20.18 7.13 9.91
CA GLY A 164 -20.67 7.28 8.52
C GLY A 164 -20.59 8.73 8.04
N ALA A 165 -19.70 9.54 8.63
CA ALA A 165 -19.66 10.99 8.43
C ALA A 165 -19.24 11.41 7.00
N HIS A 166 -18.74 10.50 6.18
CA HIS A 166 -18.30 10.83 4.83
C HIS A 166 -19.50 10.94 3.87
N PRO A 167 -19.75 12.10 3.22
CA PRO A 167 -21.00 12.35 2.46
C PRO A 167 -21.18 11.44 1.24
N LEU A 168 -20.08 11.03 0.61
CA LEU A 168 -20.10 10.11 -0.54
C LEU A 168 -20.09 8.63 -0.15
N PHE A 169 -19.81 8.33 1.13
CA PHE A 169 -19.66 6.97 1.62
C PHE A 169 -20.27 6.82 3.03
N PRO A 170 -21.59 7.07 3.20
CA PRO A 170 -22.26 6.92 4.49
C PRO A 170 -22.26 5.46 4.98
N ASP A 171 -22.16 4.51 4.05
CA ASP A 171 -22.06 3.07 4.24
C ASP A 171 -20.71 2.62 4.83
N LEU A 172 -19.71 3.51 4.95
CA LEU A 172 -18.45 3.15 5.62
C LEU A 172 -18.63 2.80 7.10
N SER A 173 -19.73 3.22 7.72
CA SER A 173 -20.08 2.81 9.08
C SER A 173 -20.25 1.29 9.22
N ASP A 174 -20.62 0.59 8.14
CA ASP A 174 -20.68 -0.87 8.09
C ASP A 174 -19.28 -1.51 8.20
N LEU A 175 -18.23 -0.74 7.93
CA LEU A 175 -16.83 -1.14 8.08
C LEU A 175 -16.27 -0.84 9.47
N GLY A 176 -17.12 -0.63 10.48
CA GLY A 176 -16.70 -0.37 11.87
C GLY A 176 -15.79 -1.45 12.49
N PHE A 177 -15.68 -2.63 11.88
CA PHE A 177 -14.69 -3.64 12.24
C PHE A 177 -13.24 -3.22 11.96
N LEU A 178 -13.03 -2.29 11.02
CA LEU A 178 -11.72 -1.68 10.73
C LEU A 178 -11.39 -0.66 11.82
N LYS A 179 -10.69 -1.13 12.86
CA LYS A 179 -10.24 -0.27 13.96
C LYS A 179 -9.19 0.72 13.46
N VAL A 180 -9.35 1.99 13.84
CA VAL A 180 -8.33 3.02 13.63
C VAL A 180 -7.51 3.17 14.91
N ASN A 181 -6.22 2.87 14.84
CA ASN A 181 -5.27 3.15 15.91
C ASN A 181 -4.85 4.63 15.84
N ALA A 182 -5.29 5.42 16.82
CA ALA A 182 -4.98 6.84 16.91
C ALA A 182 -3.55 7.13 17.38
N ALA A 183 -2.84 6.15 17.93
CA ALA A 183 -1.46 6.31 18.35
C ALA A 183 -0.50 6.35 17.16
N VAL A 184 0.08 7.52 16.94
CA VAL A 184 1.07 7.73 15.88
C VAL A 184 2.39 7.08 16.28
N GLY A 185 2.83 6.12 15.47
CA GLY A 185 4.16 5.56 15.59
C GLY A 185 5.22 6.42 14.92
N ARG A 186 6.48 6.07 15.15
CA ARG A 186 7.65 6.73 14.55
C ARG A 186 8.61 5.69 13.99
N ILE A 187 9.13 5.94 12.80
CA ILE A 187 10.27 5.20 12.25
C ILE A 187 11.47 6.15 12.21
N ARG A 188 12.57 5.74 12.83
CA ARG A 188 13.81 6.52 12.91
C ARG A 188 14.97 5.70 12.39
N CYS A 189 15.58 6.21 11.32
CA CYS A 189 16.75 5.64 10.68
C CYS A 189 18.04 6.22 11.27
N SER A 190 19.10 5.42 11.28
CA SER A 190 20.45 5.80 11.66
C SER A 190 21.45 4.94 10.90
N ARG A 191 22.76 5.26 11.00
CA ARG A 191 23.81 4.36 10.49
C ARG A 191 23.77 2.96 11.13
N GLY A 192 23.29 2.88 12.37
CA GLY A 192 23.14 1.62 13.10
C GLY A 192 21.80 0.92 12.86
N GLY A 193 21.08 1.24 11.79
CA GLY A 193 19.82 0.60 11.44
C GLY A 193 18.56 1.42 11.74
N VAL A 194 17.40 0.77 11.64
CA VAL A 194 16.07 1.38 11.78
C VAL A 194 15.46 1.00 13.12
N VAL A 195 14.76 1.95 13.73
CA VAL A 195 13.98 1.76 14.96
C VAL A 195 12.55 2.22 14.72
N LEU A 196 11.59 1.34 14.99
CA LEU A 196 10.17 1.65 15.03
C LEU A 196 9.72 1.75 16.49
N THR A 197 8.96 2.80 16.82
CA THR A 197 8.32 2.96 18.13
C THR A 197 6.85 3.32 18.02
N ARG A 198 6.02 2.78 18.92
CA ARG A 198 4.60 3.14 19.10
C ARG A 198 4.11 2.63 20.45
N ASP A 199 3.40 3.44 21.23
CA ASP A 199 2.78 3.03 22.50
C ASP A 199 3.70 2.28 23.49
N GLY A 200 4.97 2.69 23.56
CA GLY A 200 5.99 2.03 24.40
C GLY A 200 6.60 0.76 23.78
N GLU A 201 6.03 0.23 22.70
CA GLU A 201 6.67 -0.80 21.88
C GLU A 201 7.87 -0.20 21.13
N ARG A 202 8.95 -0.99 21.02
CA ARG A 202 10.17 -0.63 20.30
C ARG A 202 10.70 -1.86 19.57
N VAL A 203 10.89 -1.75 18.26
CA VAL A 203 11.47 -2.79 17.41
C VAL A 203 12.64 -2.21 16.63
N SER A 204 13.77 -2.90 16.57
CA SER A 204 14.96 -2.41 15.86
C SER A 204 15.56 -3.47 14.94
N THR A 205 16.13 -3.03 13.80
CA THR A 205 16.92 -3.91 12.94
C THR A 205 18.22 -4.36 13.58
N ARG A 206 18.67 -3.70 14.67
CA ARG A 206 19.84 -4.16 15.46
C ARG A 206 19.61 -5.52 16.11
N ASP A 207 18.35 -5.85 16.36
CA ASP A 207 17.91 -7.13 16.92
C ASP A 207 17.55 -8.13 15.79
N GLY A 208 17.85 -7.79 14.54
CA GLY A 208 17.55 -8.54 13.32
C GLY A 208 16.52 -7.84 12.41
N GLU A 209 16.75 -7.90 11.08
CA GLU A 209 15.89 -7.25 10.07
C GLU A 209 14.44 -7.79 10.08
N ARG A 210 14.24 -9.08 10.43
CA ARG A 210 12.89 -9.71 10.44
C ARG A 210 11.96 -9.17 11.53
N GLY A 211 12.48 -8.53 12.58
CA GLY A 211 11.66 -8.01 13.66
C GLY A 211 10.65 -6.96 13.18
N LEU A 212 11.11 -5.99 12.39
CA LEU A 212 10.26 -4.95 11.82
C LEU A 212 9.26 -5.51 10.80
N TYR A 213 9.70 -6.44 9.95
CA TYR A 213 8.81 -7.12 9.01
C TYR A 213 7.64 -7.77 9.75
N ARG A 214 7.93 -8.64 10.74
CA ARG A 214 6.89 -9.33 11.54
C ARG A 214 5.97 -8.34 12.24
N TYR A 215 6.52 -7.27 12.81
CA TYR A 215 5.73 -6.23 13.47
C TYR A 215 4.73 -5.58 12.51
N LEU A 216 5.19 -5.16 11.32
CA LEU A 216 4.35 -4.53 10.31
C LEU A 216 3.33 -5.51 9.72
N SER A 217 3.72 -6.77 9.48
CA SER A 217 2.82 -7.83 8.99
C SER A 217 1.71 -8.17 9.98
N ALA A 218 1.97 -8.04 11.29
CA ALA A 218 1.00 -8.31 12.35
C ALA A 218 -0.04 -7.19 12.53
N LEU A 219 0.20 -5.98 12.01
CA LEU A 219 -0.73 -4.85 12.14
C LEU A 219 -2.13 -5.17 11.61
N GLN A 220 -3.15 -4.64 12.27
CA GLN A 220 -4.55 -4.79 11.86
C GLN A 220 -5.22 -3.42 11.79
N GLY A 221 -6.27 -3.31 10.97
CA GLY A 221 -7.02 -2.07 10.82
C GLY A 221 -6.17 -0.97 10.17
N LEU A 222 -6.37 0.27 10.63
CA LEU A 222 -5.72 1.46 10.09
C LEU A 222 -4.85 2.10 11.17
N GLY A 223 -3.62 2.47 10.83
CA GLY A 223 -2.72 3.20 11.73
C GLY A 223 -1.63 3.87 10.92
N GLY A 224 -0.72 4.60 11.57
CA GLY A 224 0.34 5.26 10.82
C GLY A 224 1.62 5.54 11.59
N PHE A 225 2.67 5.78 10.82
CA PHE A 225 4.01 6.05 11.30
C PHE A 225 4.60 7.27 10.61
N GLN A 226 5.13 8.18 11.42
CA GLN A 226 5.94 9.28 10.92
C GLN A 226 7.35 8.79 10.61
N ASP A 227 7.78 8.97 9.37
CA ASP A 227 9.13 8.66 8.87
C ASP A 227 10.17 9.71 9.26
N HIS A 228 11.44 9.41 8.99
CA HIS A 228 12.57 10.21 9.45
C HIS A 228 13.03 11.23 8.39
N PHE A 229 12.37 12.39 8.34
CA PHE A 229 12.66 13.42 7.35
C PHE A 229 14.11 13.91 7.43
N GLU A 230 14.61 14.18 8.63
CA GLU A 230 15.97 14.68 8.84
C GLU A 230 17.02 13.68 8.33
N TRP A 231 16.76 12.38 8.48
CA TRP A 231 17.61 11.34 7.90
C TRP A 231 17.58 11.37 6.39
N TRP A 232 16.41 11.47 5.77
CA TRP A 232 16.28 11.54 4.31
C TRP A 232 17.01 12.77 3.74
N ALA A 233 16.81 13.94 4.34
CA ALA A 233 17.50 15.17 3.98
C ALA A 233 19.03 15.06 4.15
N SER A 234 19.51 14.46 5.25
CA SER A 234 20.95 14.24 5.47
C SER A 234 21.60 13.26 4.49
N ASN A 235 20.80 12.43 3.82
CA ASN A 235 21.22 11.50 2.77
C ASN A 235 20.85 12.03 1.37
N THR A 236 20.84 13.36 1.22
CA THR A 236 20.63 14.08 -0.05
C THR A 236 19.38 13.64 -0.80
N PHE A 237 18.31 13.31 -0.08
CA PHE A 237 17.04 12.83 -0.63
C PHE A 237 17.14 11.54 -1.47
N SER A 238 18.26 10.81 -1.36
CA SER A 238 18.47 9.55 -2.07
C SER A 238 17.64 8.40 -1.50
N ILE A 239 17.56 7.31 -2.28
CA ILE A 239 16.95 6.04 -1.87
C ILE A 239 17.46 5.55 -0.50
N ARG A 240 18.73 5.77 -0.16
CA ARG A 240 19.33 5.32 1.12
C ARG A 240 18.75 6.06 2.34
N GLY A 241 18.22 7.25 2.12
CA GLY A 241 17.54 8.04 3.13
C GLY A 241 16.02 7.81 3.16
N GLY A 242 15.47 7.10 2.17
CA GLY A 242 14.04 6.96 1.94
C GLY A 242 13.30 6.16 3.02
N LYS A 243 12.00 6.03 2.84
CA LYS A 243 11.09 5.27 3.71
C LYS A 243 11.42 3.78 3.61
N PRO A 244 11.89 3.13 4.67
CA PRO A 244 12.25 1.72 4.61
C PRO A 244 10.99 0.86 4.42
N LEU A 245 11.11 -0.15 3.57
CA LEU A 245 10.07 -1.15 3.30
C LEU A 245 10.70 -2.54 3.26
N TRP A 246 10.19 -3.47 4.07
CA TRP A 246 10.62 -4.86 4.04
C TRP A 246 9.66 -5.71 3.22
N VAL A 247 10.20 -6.52 2.31
CA VAL A 247 9.46 -7.46 1.48
C VAL A 247 10.06 -8.85 1.66
N ASP A 248 9.26 -9.80 2.12
CA ASP A 248 9.58 -11.22 2.05
C ASP A 248 8.70 -11.84 0.94
N PRO A 249 9.28 -12.19 -0.21
CA PRO A 249 8.55 -12.80 -1.32
C PRO A 249 8.08 -14.23 -1.00
N PHE A 250 8.73 -14.91 -0.06
CA PHE A 250 8.40 -16.28 0.28
C PHE A 250 7.31 -16.38 1.34
N ASP A 251 6.88 -15.25 1.91
CA ASP A 251 5.77 -15.23 2.84
C ASP A 251 4.44 -15.47 2.08
N GLN A 252 3.89 -16.66 2.28
CA GLN A 252 2.61 -17.06 1.71
C GLN A 252 1.41 -16.55 2.50
N SER A 253 1.63 -15.89 3.64
CA SER A 253 0.59 -15.38 4.53
C SER A 253 0.29 -13.90 4.35
N VAL A 254 1.26 -13.10 3.89
CA VAL A 254 1.12 -11.64 3.77
C VAL A 254 1.80 -11.10 2.51
N GLN A 255 1.23 -10.03 1.93
CA GLN A 255 1.83 -9.25 0.86
C GLN A 255 1.80 -7.76 1.25
N HIS A 256 2.95 -7.10 1.10
CA HIS A 256 3.08 -5.67 1.35
C HIS A 256 3.02 -4.92 0.01
N ILE A 257 2.28 -3.81 -0.03
CA ILE A 257 2.24 -2.89 -1.18
C ILE A 257 2.45 -1.47 -0.66
N PHE A 258 3.36 -0.73 -1.27
CA PHE A 258 3.65 0.67 -0.97
C PHE A 258 3.13 1.56 -2.09
N ILE A 259 2.35 2.57 -1.74
CA ILE A 259 1.71 3.51 -2.65
C ILE A 259 2.21 4.91 -2.31
N ASP A 260 2.85 5.56 -3.28
CA ASP A 260 3.49 6.88 -3.12
C ASP A 260 3.63 7.54 -4.49
N ASP A 261 3.47 8.86 -4.63
CA ASP A 261 3.61 9.59 -5.89
C ASP A 261 5.07 9.80 -6.32
N ASN A 262 6.02 9.73 -5.37
CA ASN A 262 7.46 9.90 -5.61
C ASN A 262 8.24 8.57 -5.68
N ILE A 263 7.57 7.48 -6.08
CA ILE A 263 8.24 6.28 -6.57
C ILE A 263 8.72 6.53 -8.00
N ARG A 264 9.99 6.22 -8.27
CA ARG A 264 10.64 6.30 -9.58
C ARG A 264 11.12 4.89 -9.95
N GLN A 265 11.37 4.61 -11.24
CA GLN A 265 11.80 3.28 -11.71
C GLN A 265 13.31 3.17 -11.94
N ASP A 266 14.00 4.30 -11.98
CA ASP A 266 15.44 4.44 -12.22
C ASP A 266 16.24 4.62 -10.92
N ASP A 267 15.61 4.38 -9.76
CA ASP A 267 16.15 4.54 -8.40
C ASP A 267 16.61 5.96 -8.00
N GLU A 268 16.78 6.86 -8.98
CA GLU A 268 17.12 8.27 -8.76
C GLU A 268 15.97 8.98 -8.04
N ASP A 269 16.31 9.68 -6.95
CA ASP A 269 15.39 10.46 -6.11
C ASP A 269 14.11 9.72 -5.65
N THR A 270 14.12 8.38 -5.67
CA THR A 270 12.96 7.60 -5.21
C THR A 270 12.87 7.63 -3.69
N ILE A 271 11.65 7.82 -3.19
CA ILE A 271 11.39 8.04 -1.76
C ILE A 271 11.35 6.74 -0.95
N VAL A 272 11.22 5.58 -1.58
CA VAL A 272 11.08 4.28 -0.89
C VAL A 272 12.41 3.54 -0.92
N HIS A 273 12.84 3.01 0.23
CA HIS A 273 14.02 2.15 0.34
C HIS A 273 13.59 0.68 0.53
N PRO A 274 13.37 -0.07 -0.56
CA PRO A 274 12.94 -1.47 -0.46
C PRO A 274 14.10 -2.39 -0.05
N LYS A 275 13.82 -3.23 0.95
CA LYS A 275 14.68 -4.26 1.52
C LYS A 275 14.03 -5.61 1.29
N VAL A 276 14.63 -6.45 0.46
CA VAL A 276 14.13 -7.81 0.14
C VAL A 276 14.93 -8.85 0.91
N ALA A 277 14.24 -9.82 1.52
CA ALA A 277 14.90 -10.91 2.26
C ALA A 277 15.88 -11.70 1.36
N SER A 278 17.07 -11.98 1.88
CA SER A 278 18.15 -12.71 1.19
C SER A 278 18.84 -13.70 2.14
N SER A 279 19.35 -14.80 1.58
CA SER A 279 20.21 -15.80 2.25
C SER A 279 21.72 -15.51 2.12
N ARG A 280 22.11 -14.58 1.24
CA ARG A 280 23.51 -14.17 1.02
C ARG A 280 23.65 -12.65 1.00
N VAL A 281 24.61 -12.13 1.78
CA VAL A 281 25.21 -10.82 1.55
C VAL A 281 26.26 -11.02 0.46
N ASP A 282 25.96 -10.65 -0.78
CA ASP A 282 27.05 -10.33 -1.69
C ASP A 282 27.48 -8.90 -1.36
N GLU A 283 28.56 -8.77 -0.58
CA GLU A 283 29.09 -7.48 -0.12
C GLU A 283 29.71 -6.65 -1.27
N ASP A 284 29.73 -7.20 -2.50
CA ASP A 284 30.39 -6.58 -3.67
C ASP A 284 29.58 -6.65 -4.97
N THR A 285 28.27 -6.97 -4.95
CA THR A 285 27.48 -6.80 -6.19
C THR A 285 27.02 -5.34 -6.27
N PRO A 286 27.53 -4.52 -7.21
CA PRO A 286 26.89 -3.24 -7.50
C PRO A 286 25.40 -3.50 -7.79
N PRO A 287 24.49 -2.56 -7.48
CA PRO A 287 23.10 -2.67 -7.96
C PRO A 287 23.23 -2.99 -9.44
N SER A 288 22.70 -4.16 -9.86
CA SER A 288 22.90 -4.71 -11.20
C SER A 288 22.92 -3.55 -12.17
N GLY A 289 24.13 -3.21 -12.63
CA GLY A 289 24.28 -2.02 -13.44
C GLY A 289 23.28 -2.17 -14.57
N CYS A 290 22.46 -1.14 -14.80
CA CYS A 290 21.80 -0.94 -16.06
C CYS A 290 22.91 -0.87 -17.13
N LEU A 291 23.46 -2.02 -17.49
CA LEU A 291 24.55 -2.16 -18.43
C LEU A 291 23.93 -1.95 -19.79
N GLY A 292 24.19 -0.77 -20.32
CA GLY A 292 24.35 -0.57 -21.74
C GLY A 292 23.23 0.25 -22.36
N ASN A 293 23.65 1.39 -22.92
CA ASN A 293 23.01 2.08 -24.01
C ASN A 293 22.39 1.10 -25.03
N PHE A 294 21.07 0.89 -24.96
CA PHE A 294 20.31 0.34 -26.06
C PHE A 294 19.33 1.39 -26.55
N SER A 295 19.60 1.92 -27.75
CA SER A 295 18.68 2.79 -28.47
C SER A 295 17.45 1.97 -28.87
N LEU A 296 16.32 2.21 -28.20
CA LEU A 296 15.03 1.66 -28.56
C LEU A 296 14.52 2.36 -29.83
N ARG A 297 14.59 1.68 -30.98
CA ARG A 297 13.74 2.04 -32.12
C ARG A 297 12.34 1.50 -31.89
N LEU A 298 11.42 2.39 -31.52
CA LEU A 298 9.99 2.15 -31.61
C LEU A 298 9.61 2.01 -33.09
N SER A 299 9.15 0.83 -33.51
CA SER A 299 8.44 0.69 -34.79
C SER A 299 6.98 1.13 -34.61
N PRO A 300 6.44 1.99 -35.50
CA PRO A 300 5.07 2.45 -35.39
C PRO A 300 4.14 1.38 -35.97
N SER A 301 3.55 0.55 -35.12
CA SER A 301 2.45 -0.31 -35.52
C SER A 301 1.51 -0.54 -34.34
N PHE A 302 0.28 -0.06 -34.49
CA PHE A 302 -0.88 -0.20 -33.60
C PHE A 302 -0.93 0.65 -32.33
N LEU A 303 -1.33 1.91 -32.54
CA LEU A 303 -2.02 2.74 -31.57
C LEU A 303 -3.48 2.29 -31.42
N SER A 304 -3.81 1.70 -30.27
CA SER A 304 -5.12 1.87 -29.62
C SER A 304 -5.04 1.32 -28.19
N GLY A 305 -5.34 2.17 -27.20
CA GLY A 305 -5.60 1.70 -25.84
C GLY A 305 -4.37 1.67 -24.92
N LYS A 306 -4.36 2.63 -24.00
CA LYS A 306 -3.53 2.74 -22.80
C LYS A 306 -3.29 1.38 -22.13
N HIS A 307 -2.03 1.01 -21.90
CA HIS A 307 -1.42 0.25 -20.78
C HIS A 307 -0.02 -0.14 -21.26
N LEU A 308 1.01 0.62 -20.87
CA LEU A 308 2.40 0.24 -21.16
C LEU A 308 2.79 -0.84 -20.15
N ILE A 309 2.47 -2.09 -20.45
CA ILE A 309 3.15 -3.22 -19.81
C ILE A 309 4.53 -3.23 -20.46
N CYS A 310 5.60 -2.95 -19.70
CA CYS A 310 6.96 -3.22 -20.14
C CYS A 310 7.15 -4.74 -20.25
N LEU A 311 6.70 -5.31 -21.37
CA LEU A 311 7.10 -6.63 -21.81
C LEU A 311 8.43 -6.47 -22.55
N PHE A 312 9.52 -6.86 -21.90
CA PHE A 312 10.80 -7.06 -22.58
C PHE A 312 10.64 -8.23 -23.55
N SER A 313 10.48 -7.92 -24.85
CA SER A 313 10.47 -8.93 -25.91
C SER A 313 11.90 -9.17 -26.39
N PHE A 314 12.48 -10.31 -26.03
CA PHE A 314 13.67 -10.83 -26.69
C PHE A 314 13.24 -11.72 -27.86
N GLY A 315 13.99 -11.66 -28.97
CA GLY A 315 13.66 -12.31 -30.24
C GLY A 315 13.46 -13.83 -30.15
N PRO A 316 13.02 -14.48 -31.25
CA PRO A 316 12.31 -15.77 -31.25
C PRO A 316 13.15 -17.02 -30.90
N SER A 317 14.29 -16.89 -30.22
CA SER A 317 15.13 -18.02 -29.78
C SER A 317 15.56 -17.96 -28.31
N SER A 318 15.02 -17.05 -27.51
CA SER A 318 15.40 -16.90 -26.10
C SER A 318 14.31 -17.34 -25.15
N SER A 319 14.65 -18.31 -24.30
CA SER A 319 13.99 -18.66 -23.04
C SER A 319 13.47 -17.41 -22.33
N LEU A 320 12.21 -17.42 -21.88
CA LEU A 320 11.67 -16.37 -21.01
C LEU A 320 12.59 -16.20 -19.80
N CYS A 321 13.35 -15.11 -19.73
CA CYS A 321 13.92 -14.67 -18.46
C CYS A 321 12.77 -14.14 -17.60
N VAL A 322 12.12 -15.02 -16.86
CA VAL A 322 11.41 -14.65 -15.64
C VAL A 322 12.51 -14.17 -14.69
N PHE A 323 12.59 -12.86 -14.44
CA PHE A 323 13.43 -12.33 -13.38
C PHE A 323 12.87 -12.88 -12.05
N LYS A 324 13.34 -14.05 -11.63
CA LYS A 324 13.12 -14.58 -10.27
C LYS A 324 14.06 -13.81 -9.36
N VAL A 325 13.52 -12.80 -8.67
CA VAL A 325 14.34 -11.88 -7.87
C VAL A 325 14.36 -12.23 -6.39
N PHE A 326 13.91 -13.44 -6.07
CA PHE A 326 13.68 -13.91 -4.72
C PHE A 326 14.70 -14.99 -4.44
N LEU A 327 15.69 -14.64 -3.61
CA LEU A 327 16.96 -15.36 -3.58
C LEU A 327 16.86 -16.67 -2.80
N ASP A 328 16.18 -16.74 -1.65
CA ASP A 328 15.84 -18.01 -0.97
C ASP A 328 14.79 -17.81 0.17
N PRO A 329 13.92 -18.81 0.45
CA PRO A 329 13.00 -18.78 1.58
C PRO A 329 13.71 -18.66 2.93
N GLY A 330 13.18 -17.81 3.82
CA GLY A 330 13.62 -17.78 5.22
C GLY A 330 14.93 -17.03 5.48
N GLY A 331 15.44 -16.25 4.53
CA GLY A 331 16.60 -15.37 4.74
C GLY A 331 16.47 -14.49 5.99
N THR A 332 17.56 -14.41 6.77
CA THR A 332 17.64 -13.58 7.98
C THR A 332 18.11 -12.16 7.70
N GLU A 333 18.67 -11.95 6.51
CA GLU A 333 19.25 -10.69 6.06
C GLU A 333 18.43 -10.09 4.92
N THR A 334 18.74 -8.86 4.55
CA THR A 334 18.06 -8.15 3.46
C THR A 334 19.05 -7.49 2.52
N ARG A 335 18.78 -7.52 1.22
CA ARG A 335 19.44 -6.65 0.23
C ARG A 335 18.56 -5.47 -0.12
N THR A 336 19.17 -4.37 -0.59
CA THR A 336 18.41 -3.31 -1.24
C THR A 336 17.99 -3.79 -2.63
N ALA A 337 16.71 -3.64 -2.98
CA ALA A 337 16.20 -3.95 -4.32
C ALA A 337 16.09 -2.70 -5.17
N CYS A 338 16.21 -2.84 -6.48
CA CYS A 338 15.86 -1.77 -7.41
C CYS A 338 14.35 -1.56 -7.39
N THR A 339 13.89 -0.34 -7.55
CA THR A 339 12.45 -0.03 -7.60
C THR A 339 11.74 -0.66 -8.79
N SER A 340 12.41 -0.71 -9.95
CA SER A 340 11.91 -1.39 -11.16
C SER A 340 11.64 -2.88 -10.94
N GLU A 341 12.40 -3.54 -10.05
CA GLU A 341 12.20 -4.93 -9.65
C GLU A 341 10.83 -5.16 -8.99
N LEU A 342 10.33 -4.15 -8.29
CA LEU A 342 9.19 -4.25 -7.40
C LEU A 342 7.98 -3.44 -7.88
N TYR A 343 8.14 -2.68 -8.97
CA TYR A 343 7.10 -1.87 -9.57
C TYR A 343 5.93 -2.75 -10.04
N ASP A 344 4.71 -2.35 -9.71
CA ASP A 344 3.48 -3.12 -9.97
C ASP A 344 3.48 -4.55 -9.38
N LEU A 345 4.33 -4.81 -8.39
CA LEU A 345 4.34 -6.02 -7.54
C LEU A 345 4.11 -5.66 -6.07
N THR A 346 4.94 -4.75 -5.57
CA THR A 346 4.87 -4.21 -4.20
C THR A 346 5.03 -2.70 -4.14
N LEU A 347 5.34 -2.03 -5.26
CA LEU A 347 5.46 -0.58 -5.36
C LEU A 347 4.47 -0.03 -6.40
N VAL A 348 3.77 1.04 -6.05
CA VAL A 348 2.83 1.74 -6.92
C VAL A 348 3.17 3.23 -6.91
N GLN A 349 3.59 3.75 -8.06
CA GLN A 349 3.62 5.20 -8.27
C GLN A 349 2.19 5.72 -8.45
N THR A 350 1.78 6.66 -7.60
CA THR A 350 0.46 7.28 -7.68
C THR A 350 0.38 8.30 -8.82
N ASP A 351 -0.67 8.18 -9.63
CA ASP A 351 -1.13 9.21 -10.56
C ASP A 351 -2.31 9.92 -9.91
N LEU A 352 -2.02 11.06 -9.26
CA LEU A 352 -3.00 11.81 -8.51
C LEU A 352 -4.14 12.33 -9.41
N LEU A 353 -3.90 12.64 -10.69
CA LEU A 353 -4.96 13.07 -11.61
C LEU A 353 -5.95 11.93 -11.90
N GLN A 354 -5.45 10.70 -12.10
CA GLN A 354 -6.29 9.53 -12.21
C GLN A 354 -6.99 9.20 -10.89
N ALA A 355 -6.30 9.31 -9.75
CA ALA A 355 -6.90 9.09 -8.43
C ALA A 355 -8.04 10.08 -8.11
N LEU A 356 -7.93 11.32 -8.61
CA LEU A 356 -8.98 12.34 -8.55
C LEU A 356 -10.15 12.01 -9.49
N SER A 357 -9.84 11.55 -10.69
CA SER A 357 -10.82 11.33 -11.76
C SER A 357 -11.52 9.97 -11.66
N ASP A 358 -10.96 9.00 -10.94
CA ASP A 358 -11.47 7.64 -10.93
C ASP A 358 -11.50 7.09 -9.52
N ARG A 359 -12.73 6.86 -9.02
CA ARG A 359 -12.94 6.34 -7.67
C ARG A 359 -12.31 4.97 -7.46
N SER A 360 -12.20 4.14 -8.50
CA SER A 360 -11.64 2.79 -8.41
C SER A 360 -10.14 2.75 -8.73
N TYR A 361 -9.47 3.90 -8.85
CA TYR A 361 -8.04 3.99 -9.17
C TYR A 361 -7.18 3.10 -8.26
N PHE A 362 -7.23 3.33 -6.94
CA PHE A 362 -6.38 2.58 -6.01
C PHE A 362 -6.73 1.10 -5.98
N THR A 363 -8.01 0.74 -6.03
CA THR A 363 -8.48 -0.66 -6.11
C THR A 363 -7.83 -1.38 -7.29
N ARG A 364 -7.88 -0.77 -8.49
CA ARG A 364 -7.25 -1.36 -9.68
C ARG A 364 -5.74 -1.49 -9.54
N ARG A 365 -5.05 -0.49 -8.98
CA ARG A 365 -3.59 -0.56 -8.77
C ARG A 365 -3.20 -1.67 -7.80
N VAL A 366 -3.98 -1.86 -6.73
CA VAL A 366 -3.81 -2.99 -5.80
C VAL A 366 -4.06 -4.32 -6.50
N HIS A 367 -5.13 -4.45 -7.30
CA HIS A 367 -5.40 -5.68 -8.06
C HIS A 367 -4.29 -6.02 -9.06
N ILE A 368 -3.73 -5.05 -9.77
CA ILE A 368 -2.56 -5.25 -10.64
C ILE A 368 -1.39 -5.85 -9.86
N CYS A 369 -1.08 -5.28 -8.68
CA CYS A 369 -0.02 -5.80 -7.81
C CYS A 369 -0.30 -7.24 -7.36
N LEU A 370 -1.54 -7.56 -7.01
CA LEU A 370 -1.94 -8.90 -6.61
C LEU A 370 -1.76 -9.93 -7.74
N GLU A 371 -2.24 -9.60 -8.94
CA GLU A 371 -2.12 -10.48 -10.11
C GLU A 371 -0.66 -10.71 -10.48
N ASN A 372 0.12 -9.63 -10.55
CA ASN A 372 1.53 -9.73 -10.90
C ASN A 372 2.32 -10.49 -9.83
N TYR A 373 2.05 -10.25 -8.54
CA TYR A 373 2.71 -10.98 -7.46
C TYR A 373 2.33 -12.46 -7.49
N GLN A 374 1.07 -12.79 -7.76
CA GLN A 374 0.66 -14.18 -7.93
C GLN A 374 1.33 -14.86 -9.13
N ARG A 375 1.59 -14.15 -10.23
CA ARG A 375 2.27 -14.70 -11.42
C ARG A 375 3.77 -14.91 -11.21
N ASN A 376 4.43 -14.02 -10.47
CA ASN A 376 5.90 -13.99 -10.38
C ASN A 376 6.47 -14.64 -9.11
N VAL A 377 5.62 -14.99 -8.15
CA VAL A 377 6.02 -15.52 -6.82
C VAL A 377 5.45 -16.94 -6.57
N GLN A 378 5.01 -17.65 -7.61
CA GLN A 378 4.71 -19.09 -7.44
C GLN A 378 6.01 -19.86 -7.24
N PRO A 379 6.06 -20.81 -6.28
CA PRO A 379 7.09 -21.83 -6.29
C PRO A 379 7.03 -22.56 -7.64
N GLU A 380 8.17 -22.74 -8.30
CA GLU A 380 8.28 -23.93 -9.15
C GLU A 380 8.13 -25.14 -8.23
N ASP A 381 7.20 -26.02 -8.60
CA ASP A 381 6.83 -27.29 -7.96
C ASP A 381 5.66 -27.22 -6.97
N ALA A 382 4.45 -27.35 -7.55
CA ALA A 382 3.28 -27.99 -6.96
C ALA A 382 3.16 -29.43 -7.47
#